data_AF-A0A1M5RAB8-F1
#
_entry.id   AF-A0A1M5RAB8-F1
#
_cell.length_a   1.000
_cell.length_b   1.000
_cell.length_c   1.000
_cell.angle_alpha   90.00
_cell.angle_beta   90.00
_cell.angle_gamma   90.00
#
_symmetry.space_group_name_H-M   'P 1'
#
loop_
_entity.id
_entity.type
_entity.pdbx_description
1 polymer ?
#
loop_
_entity_poly.entity_id
_entity_poly.type
_entity_poly.pdbx_seq_one_letter_code
_entity_poly.pdbx_strand_id
1 'polypeptide(L)' 'MKNRIVRAVAGIFIMISLLLAVYVDQNWLWMTAFVGVNLFQSSITKWCLLEDILKKLNIKD' A
#
# COMPACT_ATOMS: atom_id res chain seq x y z
N MET A 1 -5.72 6.11 -14.85
CA MET A 1 -6.52 6.08 -13.61
C MET A 1 -5.84 5.35 -12.44
N LYS A 2 -4.66 4.76 -12.70
CA LYS A 2 -3.76 4.06 -11.76
C LYS A 2 -3.55 4.73 -10.40
N ASN A 3 -3.22 6.01 -10.31
CA ASN A 3 -2.90 6.65 -9.02
C ASN A 3 -4.09 6.68 -8.02
N ARG A 4 -5.33 6.70 -8.52
CA ARG A 4 -6.53 6.63 -7.66
C ARG A 4 -6.73 5.23 -7.09
N ILE A 5 -6.55 4.20 -7.93
CA ILE A 5 -6.64 2.80 -7.51
C ILE A 5 -5.54 2.48 -6.51
N VAL A 6 -4.31 2.93 -6.79
CA VAL A 6 -3.15 2.77 -5.89
C VAL A 6 -3.42 3.40 -4.52
N ARG A 7 -3.91 4.65 -4.47
CA ARG A 7 -4.26 5.31 -3.21
C ARG A 7 -5.40 4.60 -2.47
N ALA A 8 -6.42 4.14 -3.18
CA ALA A 8 -7.55 3.43 -2.57
C ALA A 8 -7.12 2.07 -1.99
N VAL A 9 -6.36 1.29 -2.76
CA VAL A 9 -5.84 -0.03 -2.32
C VAL A 9 -4.88 0.14 -1.15
N ALA A 10 -3.98 1.12 -1.20
CA ALA A 10 -3.07 1.40 -0.10
C ALA A 10 -3.82 1.81 1.19
N GLY A 11 -4.83 2.67 1.07
CA GLY A 11 -5.66 3.07 2.21
C GLY A 11 -6.42 1.90 2.83
N ILE A 12 -7.01 1.03 2.01
CA ILE A 12 -7.69 -0.20 2.46
C ILE A 12 -6.70 -1.15 3.14
N PHE A 13 -5.50 -1.32 2.57
CA PHE A 13 -4.48 -2.21 3.13
C PHE A 13 -4.01 -1.74 4.52
N ILE A 14 -3.85 -0.42 4.70
CA ILE A 14 -3.50 0.18 5.99
C ILE A 14 -4.66 0.03 6.99
N MET A 15 -5.90 0.32 6.59
CA MET A 15 -7.09 0.12 7.44
C MET A 15 -7.21 -1.33 7.94
N ILE A 16 -7.07 -2.31 7.04
CA ILE A 16 -7.14 -3.73 7.40
C ILE A 16 -5.99 -4.11 8.32
N SER A 17 -4.77 -3.69 8.02
CA SER A 17 -3.60 -4.02 8.85
C SER A 17 -3.68 -3.41 10.25
N LEU A 18 -4.23 -2.20 10.35
CA LEU A 18 -4.45 -1.51 11.63
C LEU A 18 -5.53 -2.20 12.46
N LEU A 19 -6.65 -2.60 11.83
CA LEU A 19 -7.69 -3.39 12.50
C LEU A 19 -7.08 -4.69 13.05
N LEU A 20 -6.30 -5.38 12.24
CA LEU A 20 -5.70 -6.66 12.63
C LEU A 20 -4.62 -6.50 13.70
N ALA A 21 -3.92 -5.37 13.73
CA ALA A 21 -2.99 -5.05 14.81
C ALA A 21 -3.69 -4.87 16.17
N VAL A 22 -4.91 -4.33 16.17
CA VAL A 22 -5.70 -4.15 17.39
C VAL A 22 -6.36 -5.47 17.83
N TYR A 23 -6.84 -6.27 16.89
CA TYR A 23 -7.59 -7.50 17.17
C TYR A 23 -6.75 -8.76 17.34
N VAL A 24 -5.53 -8.81 16.77
CA VAL A 24 -4.68 -10.01 16.79
C VAL A 24 -3.40 -9.76 17.57
N ASP A 25 -2.52 -8.90 17.07
CA ASP A 25 -1.21 -8.66 17.69
C ASP A 25 -0.56 -7.37 17.18
N GLN A 26 0.04 -6.59 18.08
CA GLN A 26 0.69 -5.30 17.81
C GLN A 26 1.82 -5.43 16.76
N ASN A 27 2.41 -6.61 16.58
CA ASN A 27 3.44 -6.86 15.56
C ASN A 27 2.97 -6.57 14.12
N TRP A 28 1.66 -6.56 13.84
CA TRP A 28 1.10 -6.16 12.54
C TRP A 28 1.35 -4.69 12.19
N LEU A 29 1.66 -3.84 13.18
CA LEU A 29 2.08 -2.45 12.94
C LEU A 29 3.41 -2.38 12.20
N TRP A 30 4.30 -3.36 12.38
CA TRP A 30 5.58 -3.39 11.66
C TRP A 30 5.37 -3.62 10.17
N MET A 31 4.42 -4.48 9.81
CA MET A 31 4.01 -4.72 8.44
C MET A 31 3.31 -3.48 7.84
N THR A 32 2.48 -2.81 8.65
CA THR A 32 1.82 -1.55 8.28
C THR A 32 2.83 -0.43 8.04
N ALA A 33 3.85 -0.33 8.90
CA ALA A 33 4.93 0.65 8.79
C ALA A 33 5.79 0.39 7.56
N PHE A 34 6.12 -0.87 7.25
CA PHE A 34 6.85 -1.23 6.05
C PHE A 34 6.09 -0.85 4.76
N VAL A 35 4.79 -1.13 4.71
CA VAL A 35 3.93 -0.74 3.58
C VAL A 35 3.77 0.78 3.52
N GLY A 36 3.61 1.44 4.66
CA GLY A 36 3.50 2.89 4.76
C GLY A 36 4.77 3.62 4.30
N VAL A 37 5.95 3.14 4.67
CA VAL A 37 7.25 3.68 4.21
C VAL A 37 7.41 3.52 2.69
N ASN A 38 7.05 2.35 2.13
CA ASN A 38 7.05 2.14 0.68
C ASN A 38 6.08 3.10 -0.04
N LEU A 39 4.90 3.34 0.56
CA LEU A 39 3.92 4.29 0.02
C LEU A 39 4.40 5.74 0.11
N PHE A 40 5.05 6.10 1.23
CA PHE A 40 5.60 7.43 1.47
C PHE A 40 6.73 7.73 0.49
N GLN A 41 7.64 6.77 0.29
CA GLN A 41 8.68 6.84 -0.72
C GLN A 41 8.07 7.02 -2.12
N SER A 42 7.04 6.24 -2.45
CA SER A 42 6.31 6.36 -3.72
C SER A 42 5.67 7.73 -3.94
N SER A 43 5.16 8.37 -2.89
CA SER A 43 4.58 9.72 -2.98
C SER A 43 5.65 10.79 -3.26
N ILE A 44 6.91 10.56 -2.89
CA ILE A 44 8.03 11.50 -3.08
C ILE A 44 8.72 11.25 -4.43
N THR A 45 9.02 10.00 -4.77
CA THR A 45 9.77 9.65 -5.99
C THR A 45 8.88 9.41 -7.21
N LYS A 46 7.54 9.47 -7.07
CA LYS A 46 6.55 9.07 -8.09
C LYS A 46 6.74 7.64 -8.62
N TRP A 47 7.55 6.82 -7.95
CA TRP A 47 7.81 5.45 -8.33
C TRP A 47 7.03 4.55 -7.39
N CYS A 48 5.86 4.08 -7.82
CA CYS A 48 5.03 3.20 -6.99
C CYS A 48 5.30 1.74 -7.36
N LEU A 49 5.79 0.95 -6.39
CA LEU A 49 5.97 -0.50 -6.53
C LEU A 49 4.62 -1.18 -6.89
N LEU A 50 3.51 -0.61 -6.44
CA LEU A 50 2.16 -1.05 -6.84
C LEU A 50 1.83 -0.71 -8.31
N GLU A 51 2.32 0.42 -8.85
CA GLU A 51 2.22 0.69 -10.29
C GLU A 51 3.07 -0.29 -11.10
N ASP A 52 4.26 -0.65 -10.62
CA ASP A 52 5.13 -1.62 -11.29
C ASP A 52 4.51 -3.03 -11.26
N ILE A 53 3.86 -3.42 -10.14
CA ILE A 53 3.06 -4.64 -10.03
C ILE A 53 1.83 -4.60 -10.95
N LEU A 54 1.06 -3.50 -10.99
CA LEU A 54 -0.08 -3.37 -11.90
C LEU A 54 0.35 -3.37 -13.38
N LYS A 55 1.52 -2.79 -13.68
CA LYS A 55 2.13 -2.79 -15.01
C LYS A 55 2.62 -4.19 -15.39
N LYS A 56 3.15 -4.96 -14.44
CA LYS A 56 3.48 -6.40 -14.59
C LYS A 56 2.23 -7.27 -14.76
N LEU A 57 1.14 -6.95 -14.09
CA LEU A 57 -0.16 -7.62 -14.22
C LEU A 57 -0.94 -7.20 -15.47
N ASN A 58 -0.33 -6.43 -16.37
CA ASN A 58 -0.90 -5.99 -17.65
C ASN A 58 -2.25 -5.24 -17.53
N ILE A 59 -2.55 -4.64 -16.37
CA ILE A 59 -3.74 -3.79 -16.24
C ILE A 59 -3.43 -2.45 -16.91
N LYS A 60 -3.92 -2.32 -18.13
CA LYS A 60 -3.75 -1.16 -19.01
C LYS A 60 -4.72 -0.05 -18.58
N ASP A 61 -4.13 1.00 -17.99
CA ASP A 61 -4.60 2.38 -17.73
C ASP A 61 -5.81 2.70 -16.82
#